data_AF-A0A0S4X292-F1
#
_entry.id   AF-A0A0S4X292-F1
#
_cell.length_a   1.000
_cell.length_b   1.000
_cell.length_c   1.000
_cell.angle_alpha   90.00
_cell.angle_beta   90.00
_cell.angle_gamma   90.00
#
_symmetry.space_group_name_H-M   'P 1'
#
loop_
_entity.id
_entity.type
_entity.pdbx_description
1 polymer ?
#
loop_
_entity_poly.entity_id
_entity_poly.type
_entity_poly.pdbx_seq_one_letter_code
_entity_poly.pdbx_strand_id
1 'polypeptide(L)' 'MGVESLPVLTPPARQRWGSIPADAWQRLLTNVWCAPCCREVRITSFSGTIKNGDLLLVGQCAECHGDIARVVEAG' A
#
# COMPACT_ATOMS: atom_id res chain seq x y z
N MET A 1 -23.40 3.52 -2.76
CA MET A 1 -22.31 4.50 -3.01
C MET A 1 -21.19 4.20 -2.03
N GLY A 2 -20.25 3.35 -2.42
CA GLY A 2 -19.06 3.10 -1.60
C GLY A 2 -18.11 4.25 -1.82
N VAL A 3 -17.92 5.10 -0.81
CA VAL A 3 -16.65 5.83 -0.72
C VAL A 3 -15.61 4.75 -0.45
N GLU A 4 -15.02 4.20 -1.51
CA GLU A 4 -13.76 3.47 -1.37
C GLU A 4 -12.82 4.48 -0.70
N SER A 5 -12.57 4.26 0.59
CA SER A 5 -11.79 5.13 1.44
C SER A 5 -10.50 5.48 0.71
N LEU A 6 -10.41 6.73 0.25
CA LEU A 6 -9.22 7.22 -0.44
C LEU A 6 -8.02 6.94 0.47
N PRO A 7 -6.93 6.36 -0.06
CA PRO A 7 -5.78 6.05 0.76
C PRO A 7 -5.25 7.34 1.40
N VAL A 8 -5.00 7.29 2.70
CA VAL A 8 -4.49 8.45 3.45
C VAL A 8 -3.01 8.58 3.16
N LEU A 9 -2.69 9.30 2.08
CA LEU A 9 -1.32 9.56 1.65
C LEU A 9 -0.89 10.96 2.09
N THR A 10 0.32 11.07 2.64
CA THR A 10 0.96 12.38 2.86
C THR A 10 1.23 13.08 1.52
N PRO A 11 1.35 14.42 1.46
CA PRO A 11 1.63 15.13 0.20
C PRO A 11 2.82 14.58 -0.60
N PRO A 12 4.00 14.31 -0.02
CA PRO A 12 5.12 13.73 -0.77
C PRO A 12 4.86 12.27 -1.18
N ALA A 13 4.16 11.49 -0.35
CA ALA A 13 3.75 10.13 -0.71
C ALA A 13 2.76 10.14 -1.88
N ARG A 14 1.83 11.10 -1.94
CA ARG A 14 0.88 11.26 -3.04
C ARG A 14 1.56 11.65 -4.35
N GLN A 15 2.58 12.51 -4.30
CA GLN A 15 3.37 12.85 -5.49
C GLN A 15 4.10 11.62 -6.03
N ARG A 16 4.79 10.88 -5.16
CA ARG A 16 5.45 9.62 -5.53
C ARG A 16 4.44 8.59 -6.02
N TRP A 17 3.26 8.57 -5.40
CA TRP A 17 2.14 7.78 -5.85
C TRP A 17 1.79 8.19 -7.30
N GLY A 18 1.45 9.44 -7.56
CA GLY A 18 1.11 9.89 -8.92
C GLY A 18 2.14 9.57 -10.02
N SER A 19 3.41 9.37 -9.69
CA SER A 19 4.46 8.98 -10.64
C SER A 19 4.48 7.50 -11.03
N ILE A 20 3.88 6.61 -10.23
CA ILE A 20 3.85 5.17 -10.50
C ILE A 20 2.67 4.87 -11.45
N PRO A 21 2.88 4.08 -12.52
CA PRO A 21 1.84 3.78 -13.48
C PRO A 21 0.75 2.88 -12.88
N ALA A 22 -0.47 2.99 -13.42
CA ALA A 22 -1.66 2.38 -12.81
C ALA A 22 -1.64 0.85 -12.75
N ASP A 23 -0.98 0.20 -13.70
CA ASP A 23 -0.78 -1.24 -13.70
C ASP A 23 0.15 -1.69 -12.56
N ALA A 24 1.21 -0.90 -12.28
CA ALA A 24 2.10 -1.15 -11.16
C ALA A 24 1.36 -0.98 -9.83
N TRP A 25 0.35 -0.10 -9.77
CA TRP A 25 -0.44 0.06 -8.55
C TRP A 25 -1.17 -1.17 -8.10
N GLN A 26 -1.89 -1.78 -9.03
CA GLN A 26 -2.65 -2.97 -8.71
C GLN A 26 -1.72 -4.06 -8.19
N ARG A 27 -0.57 -4.23 -8.83
CA ARG A 27 0.44 -5.21 -8.43
C ARG A 27 1.02 -4.91 -7.05
N LEU A 28 1.33 -3.65 -6.73
CA LEU A 28 1.85 -3.27 -5.41
C LEU A 28 0.83 -3.49 -4.29
N LEU A 29 -0.47 -3.30 -4.59
CA LEU A 29 -1.54 -3.47 -3.63
C LEU A 29 -1.98 -4.93 -3.45
N THR A 30 -1.84 -5.79 -4.46
CA THR A 30 -2.22 -7.21 -4.39
C THR A 30 -1.09 -8.16 -4.05
N ASN A 31 0.17 -7.73 -4.15
CA ASN A 31 1.34 -8.54 -3.82
C ASN A 31 1.99 -8.09 -2.50
N VAL A 32 1.21 -8.02 -1.42
CA VAL A 32 1.73 -7.69 -0.09
C VAL A 32 1.85 -8.95 0.74
N TRP A 33 3.04 -9.25 1.26
CA TRP A 33 3.23 -10.42 2.10
C TRP A 33 2.56 -10.24 3.47
N CYS A 34 1.70 -11.19 3.84
CA CYS A 34 1.11 -11.24 5.16
C CYS A 34 1.69 -12.42 5.95
N ALA A 35 2.43 -12.13 7.02
CA ALA A 35 3.04 -13.18 7.85
C ALA A 35 2.00 -14.12 8.49
N PRO A 36 0.85 -13.66 9.02
CA PRO A 36 -0.21 -14.55 9.50
C PRO A 36 -0.82 -15.47 8.43
N CYS A 37 -0.97 -14.99 7.19
CA CYS A 37 -1.56 -15.78 6.10
C CYS A 37 -0.51 -16.63 5.36
N CYS A 38 0.79 -16.38 5.58
CA CYS A 38 1.90 -17.02 4.88
C CYS A 38 1.82 -16.95 3.35
N ARG A 39 1.23 -15.87 2.80
CA ARG A 39 1.09 -15.66 1.36
C ARG A 39 1.02 -14.18 0.98
N GLU A 40 1.13 -13.89 -0.32
CA GLU A 40 0.72 -12.59 -0.84
C GLU A 40 -0.79 -12.38 -0.72
N VAL A 41 -1.16 -11.18 -0.27
CA VAL A 41 -2.53 -10.75 -0.08
C VAL A 41 -2.71 -9.33 -0.60
N ARG A 42 -3.97 -8.94 -0.74
CA ARG A 42 -4.34 -7.55 -0.99
C ARG A 42 -4.32 -6.73 0.30
N ILE A 43 -3.73 -5.54 0.23
CA ILE A 43 -3.82 -4.54 1.30
C ILE A 43 -5.10 -3.70 1.18
N THR A 44 -5.75 -3.48 2.31
CA THR A 44 -6.96 -2.66 2.45
C THR A 44 -6.76 -1.59 3.52
N SER A 45 -7.59 -0.54 3.49
CA SER A 45 -7.59 0.55 4.49
C SER A 45 -6.20 1.11 4.77
N PHE A 46 -5.41 1.34 3.73
CA PHE A 46 -4.00 1.70 3.87
C PHE A 46 -3.76 3.20 3.87
N SER A 47 -2.67 3.56 4.52
CA SER A 47 -2.05 4.87 4.54
C SER A 47 -0.66 4.78 3.92
N GLY A 48 -0.13 5.91 3.45
CA GLY A 48 1.17 5.97 2.81
C GLY A 48 1.97 7.19 3.24
N THR A 49 3.24 6.96 3.55
CA THR A 49 4.18 8.00 3.96
C THR A 49 5.54 7.78 3.30
N ILE A 50 6.36 8.83 3.23
CA ILE A 50 7.75 8.70 2.79
C ILE A 50 8.63 8.46 4.02
N LYS A 51 9.42 7.39 3.98
CA LYS A 51 10.40 7.01 5.00
C LYS A 51 11.72 6.77 4.30
N ASN A 52 12.75 7.53 4.68
CA ASN A 52 14.10 7.43 4.10
C ASN A 52 14.18 7.58 2.57
N GLY A 53 13.19 8.26 1.95
CA GLY A 53 13.11 8.41 0.50
C GLY A 53 12.19 7.40 -0.18
N ASP A 54 11.82 6.32 0.51
CA ASP A 54 10.95 5.27 0.02
C ASP A 54 9.49 5.49 0.43
N LEU A 55 8.58 4.99 -0.39
CA LEU A 55 7.15 5.03 -0.10
C LEU A 55 6.77 3.81 0.74
N LEU A 56 6.46 4.05 2.00
CA LEU A 56 5.95 3.05 2.93
C LEU A 56 4.41 3.08 2.95
N LEU A 57 3.80 1.95 2.62
CA LEU A 57 2.36 1.70 2.75
C LEU A 57 2.11 0.86 3.99
N VAL A 58 1.16 1.28 4.81
CA VAL A 58 0.74 0.56 6.03
C VAL A 58 -0.76 0.45 6.03
N GLY A 59 -1.28 -0.75 6.24
CA GLY A 59 -2.71 -1.05 6.20
C GLY A 59 -3.00 -2.44 6.72
N GLN A 60 -4.12 -3.00 6.28
CA GLN A 60 -4.63 -4.28 6.79
C GLN A 60 -4.67 -5.34 5.70
N CYS A 61 -4.46 -6.59 6.10
CA CYS A 61 -4.69 -7.74 5.24
C CYS A 61 -6.18 -7.88 4.90
N ALA A 62 -6.52 -8.05 3.63
CA ALA A 62 -7.90 -8.27 3.20
C ALA A 62 -8.54 -9.55 3.77
N GLU A 63 -7.74 -10.49 4.26
CA GLU A 63 -8.20 -11.82 4.67
C GLU A 63 -8.22 -12.00 6.18
N CYS A 64 -7.10 -11.72 6.86
CA CYS A 64 -6.99 -11.87 8.31
C CYS A 64 -7.14 -10.56 9.08
N HIS A 65 -7.26 -9.43 8.38
CA HIS A 65 -7.31 -8.07 8.95
C HIS A 65 -6.10 -7.69 9.83
N GLY A 66 -5.04 -8.50 9.82
CA GLY A 66 -3.79 -8.21 10.51
C GLY A 66 -3.05 -7.04 9.86
N ASP A 67 -2.24 -6.36 10.68
CA ASP A 67 -1.41 -5.25 10.22
C ASP A 67 -0.34 -5.74 9.24
N ILE A 68 -0.28 -5.10 8.09
CA ILE A 68 0.71 -5.37 7.05
C ILE A 68 1.31 -4.07 6.53
N ALA A 69 2.53 -4.16 6.04
CA ALA A 69 3.24 -3.04 5.45
C ALA A 69 3.95 -3.46 4.16
N ARG A 70 4.01 -2.53 3.21
CA ARG A 70 4.73 -2.69 1.95
C ARG A 70 5.61 -1.48 1.72
N VAL A 71 6.89 -1.71 1.46
CA VAL A 71 7.83 -0.68 1.02
C VAL A 71 7.87 -0.68 -0.51
N VAL A 72 7.84 0.51 -1.09
CA VAL A 72 8.00 0.77 -2.52
C VAL A 72 9.23 1.66 -2.66
N GLU A 73 10.33 1.04 -3.08
CA GLU A 73 11.61 1.72 -3.31
C GLU A 73 11.53 2.58 -4.58
N ALA A 74 12.13 3.76 -4.52
CA ALA A 74 12.33 4.60 -5.69
C ALA A 74 13.71 4.31 -6.28
N GLY A 75 13.74 3.44 -7.30
CA GLY A 75 14.94 3.24 -8.12
C GLY A 75 15.37 4.49 -8.87
#